data_AF-M6U3D5-F1
#
_entry.id   AF-M6U3D5-F1
#
_cell.length_a   1.000
_cell.length_b   1.000
_cell.length_c   1.000
_cell.angle_alpha   90.00
_cell.angle_beta   90.00
_cell.angle_gamma   90.00
#
_symmetry.space_group_name_H-M   'P 1'
#
loop_
_entity.id
_entity.type
_entity.pdbx_description
1 polymer ?
#
loop_
_entity_poly.entity_id
_entity_poly.type
_entity_poly.pdbx_seq_one_letter_code
_entity_poly.pdbx_strand_id
1 'polypeptide(L)'
;MKKKLTTKEILEKHTDSNEENSLENTVIVKKSPFRKSNQAFFLGLFFLLLGLFLLRFFPDQKISEGFGGVSVHGLFLTSGIVLMSWFKSGEILKSLGDFISKARGGGSS
;
A
#
# COMPACT_ATOMS: atom_id res chain seq x y z
N MET A 1 -15.60 12.36 -40.29
CA MET A 1 -14.89 11.41 -39.39
C MET A 1 -14.80 12.00 -38.00
N LYS A 2 -15.53 11.48 -37.00
CA LYS A 2 -15.20 11.71 -35.58
C LYS A 2 -15.45 10.44 -34.77
N LYS A 3 -14.35 9.75 -34.50
CA LYS A 3 -14.13 8.75 -33.44
C LYS A 3 -12.86 9.28 -32.75
N LYS A 4 -12.78 9.38 -31.42
CA LYS A 4 -13.01 8.35 -30.42
C LYS A 4 -13.29 9.10 -29.11
N LEU A 5 -14.45 8.88 -28.49
CA LEU A 5 -14.74 9.47 -27.19
C LEU A 5 -13.75 8.90 -26.17
N THR A 6 -13.18 9.79 -25.36
CA THR A 6 -12.28 9.41 -24.27
C THR A 6 -13.11 8.89 -23.10
N THR A 7 -12.59 7.93 -22.35
CA THR A 7 -13.30 7.24 -21.25
C THR A 7 -13.93 8.19 -20.22
N LYS A 8 -13.44 9.43 -20.13
CA LYS A 8 -14.04 10.52 -19.33
C LYS A 8 -15.46 10.88 -19.78
N GLU A 9 -15.72 10.95 -21.09
CA GLU A 9 -17.03 11.34 -21.65
C GLU A 9 -18.09 10.24 -21.46
N ILE A 10 -17.67 8.98 -21.29
CA ILE A 10 -18.56 7.86 -20.98
C ILE A 10 -18.96 7.88 -19.50
N LEU A 11 -18.06 8.36 -18.63
CA LEU A 11 -18.30 8.50 -17.19
C LEU A 11 -19.27 9.64 -16.85
N GLU A 12 -19.26 10.71 -17.63
CA GLU A 12 -20.14 11.87 -17.42
C GLU A 12 -21.61 11.53 -17.72
N LYS A 13 -21.87 10.72 -18.76
CA LYS A 13 -23.23 10.43 -19.24
C LYS A 13 -24.05 9.48 -18.37
N HIS A 14 -23.42 8.78 -17.41
CA HIS A 14 -24.09 7.83 -16.52
C HIS A 14 -24.44 8.42 -15.14
N THR A 15 -24.16 9.71 -14.91
CA THR A 15 -24.33 10.38 -13.61
C THR A 15 -25.58 11.27 -13.59
N ASP A 16 -26.70 10.80 -14.17
CA ASP A 16 -27.89 11.66 -14.33
C ASP A 16 -29.24 10.94 -14.05
N SER A 17 -29.24 9.94 -13.17
CA SER A 17 -30.50 9.39 -12.66
C SER A 17 -30.45 9.12 -11.17
N ASN A 18 -30.92 10.13 -10.43
CA ASN A 18 -31.55 10.11 -9.10
C ASN A 18 -31.68 8.74 -8.43
N GLU A 19 -30.96 8.55 -7.31
CA GLU A 19 -31.47 8.11 -5.99
C GLU A 19 -30.35 7.47 -5.15
N GLU A 20 -29.69 8.26 -4.29
CA GLU A 20 -29.17 7.91 -2.94
C GLU A 20 -28.31 9.07 -2.39
N ASN A 21 -28.98 10.06 -1.83
CA ASN A 21 -28.38 11.19 -1.12
C ASN A 21 -27.72 10.73 0.18
N SER A 22 -26.39 10.56 0.20
CA SER A 22 -25.47 10.79 1.36
C SER A 22 -24.05 10.23 1.19
N LEU A 23 -23.67 9.76 -0.01
CA LEU A 23 -22.31 9.24 -0.28
C LEU A 23 -21.64 9.88 -1.51
N GLU A 24 -22.08 11.08 -1.92
CA GLU A 24 -21.71 11.73 -3.20
C GLU A 24 -20.22 12.03 -3.42
N ASN A 25 -19.38 11.99 -2.37
CA ASN A 25 -17.94 12.23 -2.50
C ASN A 25 -17.07 11.01 -2.19
N THR A 26 -17.61 9.79 -2.35
CA THR A 26 -16.82 8.57 -2.16
C THR A 26 -16.36 8.05 -3.50
N VAL A 27 -15.15 8.41 -3.91
CA VAL A 27 -14.47 7.74 -5.03
C VAL A 27 -14.18 6.31 -4.58
N ILE A 28 -15.06 5.37 -4.93
CA ILE A 28 -14.83 3.93 -4.73
C ILE A 28 -13.76 3.51 -5.74
N VAL A 29 -12.50 3.78 -5.42
CA VAL A 29 -11.37 3.28 -6.18
C VAL A 29 -11.28 1.77 -5.90
N LYS A 30 -11.76 0.95 -6.84
CA LYS A 30 -11.47 -0.50 -6.84
C LYS A 30 -9.96 -0.71 -6.96
N LYS A 31 -9.25 -0.65 -5.84
CA LYS A 31 -7.82 -0.97 -5.76
C LYS A 31 -7.71 -2.49 -5.69
N SER A 32 -7.15 -3.10 -6.74
CA SER A 32 -6.80 -4.52 -6.68
C SER A 32 -5.76 -4.77 -5.56
N PRO A 33 -5.95 -5.80 -4.72
CA PRO A 33 -4.99 -6.14 -3.67
C PRO A 33 -3.64 -6.62 -4.22
N PHE A 34 -3.56 -7.01 -5.50
CA PHE A 34 -2.33 -7.49 -6.16
C PHE A 34 -1.64 -6.44 -7.03
N ARG A 35 -1.84 -5.14 -6.75
CA ARG A 35 -1.10 -4.08 -7.45
C ARG A 35 0.40 -4.20 -7.18
N LYS A 36 1.22 -3.79 -8.16
CA LYS A 36 2.69 -3.71 -7.98
C LYS A 36 3.10 -2.93 -6.72
N SER A 37 2.32 -1.91 -6.36
CA SER A 37 2.50 -1.13 -5.12
C SER A 37 2.49 -2.00 -3.85
N ASN A 38 1.74 -3.10 -3.83
CA ASN A 38 1.56 -3.98 -2.68
C ASN A 38 2.63 -5.07 -2.59
N GLN A 39 3.57 -5.14 -3.55
CA GLN A 39 4.64 -6.15 -3.56
C GLN A 39 5.51 -6.10 -2.29
N ALA A 40 5.80 -4.90 -1.78
CA ALA A 40 6.55 -4.73 -0.53
C ALA A 40 5.80 -5.32 0.68
N PHE A 41 4.47 -5.21 0.71
CA PHE A 41 3.65 -5.82 1.76
C PHE A 41 3.70 -7.34 1.70
N PHE A 42 3.54 -7.94 0.51
CA PHE A 42 3.61 -9.41 0.36
C PHE A 42 5.01 -9.96 0.61
N LEU A 43 6.05 -9.23 0.20
CA LEU A 43 7.44 -9.59 0.52
C LEU A 43 7.70 -9.52 2.02
N GLY A 44 7.19 -8.48 2.69
CA GLY A 44 7.27 -8.38 4.14
C GLY A 44 6.49 -9.48 4.86
N LEU A 45 5.30 -9.86 4.36
CA LEU A 45 4.53 -10.99 4.88
C LEU A 45 5.31 -12.30 4.74
N PHE A 46 5.96 -12.51 3.60
CA PHE A 46 6.80 -13.69 3.36
C PHE A 46 7.95 -13.76 4.37
N PHE A 47 8.67 -12.66 4.60
CA PHE A 47 9.75 -12.62 5.61
C PHE A 47 9.24 -12.82 7.03
N LEU A 48 8.06 -12.29 7.37
CA LEU A 48 7.45 -12.53 8.67
C LEU A 48 7.16 -14.03 8.87
N LEU A 49 6.53 -14.69 7.89
CA LEU A 49 6.21 -16.12 7.97
C LEU A 49 7.48 -16.98 8.02
N LEU A 50 8.50 -16.64 7.22
CA LEU A 50 9.79 -17.31 7.26
C LEU A 50 10.49 -17.10 8.62
N GLY A 51 10.42 -15.90 9.18
CA GLY A 51 10.95 -15.60 10.51
C GLY A 51 10.26 -16.40 11.62
N LEU A 52 8.94 -16.55 11.56
CA LEU A 52 8.16 -17.39 12.49
C LEU A 52 8.48 -18.88 12.31
N PHE A 53 8.64 -19.34 11.06
CA PHE A 53 9.06 -20.71 10.76
C PHE A 53 10.44 -21.00 11.37
N LEU A 54 11.42 -20.12 11.14
CA LEU A 54 12.76 -20.24 11.70
C LEU A 54 12.74 -20.16 13.23
N LEU A 55 11.91 -19.32 13.83
CA LEU A 55 11.75 -19.28 15.28
C LEU A 55 11.22 -20.60 15.83
N ARG A 56 10.31 -21.27 15.11
CA ARG A 56 9.70 -22.53 15.54
C ARG A 56 10.64 -23.73 15.40
N PHE A 57 11.38 -23.83 14.30
CA PHE A 57 12.17 -25.01 13.96
C PHE A 57 13.67 -24.85 14.21
N PHE A 58 14.18 -23.62 14.18
CA PHE A 58 15.61 -23.30 14.26
C PHE A 58 15.88 -22.06 15.13
N PRO A 59 15.42 -22.03 16.40
CA PRO A 59 15.50 -20.84 17.25
C PRO A 59 16.94 -20.39 17.54
N ASP A 60 17.88 -21.34 17.60
CA ASP A 60 19.27 -21.09 18.01
C ASP A 60 20.18 -20.63 16.87
N GLN A 61 19.66 -20.58 15.64
CA GLN A 61 20.44 -20.13 14.48
C GLN A 61 20.80 -18.65 14.62
N LYS A 62 22.10 -18.37 14.57
CA LYS A 62 22.68 -17.03 14.64
C LYS A 62 23.69 -16.83 13.53
N ILE A 63 23.70 -15.65 12.93
CA ILE A 63 24.73 -15.22 11.98
C ILE A 63 25.79 -14.46 12.77
N SER A 64 27.03 -14.95 12.73
CA SER A 64 28.17 -14.37 13.45
C SER A 64 29.12 -13.70 12.47
N GLU A 65 28.69 -12.58 11.89
CA GLU A 65 29.50 -11.76 10.97
C GLU A 65 30.00 -10.48 11.66
N GLY A 66 30.63 -10.61 12.83
CA GLY A 66 31.34 -9.49 13.48
C GLY A 66 30.49 -8.52 14.31
N PHE A 67 29.16 -8.64 14.33
CA PHE A 67 28.25 -7.80 15.13
C PHE A 67 27.77 -8.43 16.45
N GLY A 68 28.38 -9.55 16.87
CA GLY A 68 27.89 -10.30 18.03
C GLY A 68 26.58 -11.04 17.72
N GLY A 69 26.69 -12.17 17.02
CA GLY A 69 25.63 -13.17 16.81
C GLY A 69 24.20 -12.66 16.73
N VAL A 70 23.76 -12.19 15.55
CA VAL A 70 22.36 -11.78 15.33
C VAL A 70 21.50 -13.02 15.09
N SER A 71 20.34 -13.12 15.75
CA SER A 71 19.44 -14.25 15.51
C SER A 71 18.80 -14.17 14.12
N VAL A 72 18.84 -15.29 13.39
CA VAL A 72 18.33 -15.33 12.00
C VAL A 72 16.84 -15.04 11.97
N HIS A 73 16.08 -15.63 12.90
CA HIS A 73 14.65 -15.38 13.02
C HIS A 73 14.34 -13.90 13.32
N GLY A 74 15.14 -13.25 14.19
CA GLY A 74 14.96 -11.84 14.54
C GLY A 74 15.16 -10.93 13.33
N LEU A 75 16.13 -11.25 12.48
CA LEU A 75 16.40 -10.51 11.24
C LEU A 75 15.22 -10.60 10.26
N PHE A 76 14.68 -11.79 10.03
CA PHE A 76 13.53 -11.94 9.13
C PHE A 76 12.24 -11.33 9.69
N LEU A 77 11.98 -11.45 10.99
CA LEU A 77 10.82 -10.84 11.64
C LEU A 77 10.87 -9.31 11.58
N THR A 78 12.00 -8.72 11.96
CA THR A 78 12.17 -7.26 11.94
C THR A 78 12.11 -6.71 10.52
N SER A 79 12.79 -7.36 9.56
CA SER A 79 12.73 -6.99 8.14
C SER A 79 11.30 -7.09 7.58
N GLY A 80 10.56 -8.16 7.91
CA GLY A 80 9.17 -8.33 7.50
C GLY A 80 8.26 -7.21 8.01
N ILE A 81 8.37 -6.87 9.29
CA ILE A 81 7.60 -5.76 9.90
C ILE A 81 7.94 -4.42 9.25
N VAL A 82 9.23 -4.14 9.01
CA VAL A 82 9.68 -2.91 8.37
C VAL A 82 9.13 -2.80 6.94
N LEU A 83 9.23 -3.87 6.14
CA LEU A 83 8.72 -3.88 4.76
C LEU A 83 7.20 -3.69 4.69
N MET A 84 6.44 -4.33 5.58
CA MET A 84 4.99 -4.15 5.68
C MET A 84 4.61 -2.74 6.13
N SER A 85 5.39 -2.16 7.06
CA SER A 85 5.19 -0.80 7.55
C SER A 85 5.56 0.25 6.51
N TRP A 86 6.60 0.01 5.72
CA TRP A 86 7.05 0.89 4.64
C TRP A 86 5.98 1.07 3.57
N PHE A 87 5.26 -0.01 3.23
CA PHE A 87 4.11 0.08 2.33
C PHE A 87 3.04 1.05 2.87
N LYS A 88 2.74 0.97 4.17
CA LYS A 88 1.77 1.85 4.83
C LYS A 88 2.25 3.30 4.88
N SER A 89 3.55 3.52 5.13
CA SER A 89 4.15 4.86 5.13
C SER A 89 4.05 5.55 3.77
N GLY A 90 4.21 4.85 2.65
CA GLY A 90 4.07 5.42 1.32
C GLY A 90 2.65 5.89 0.99
N GLU A 91 1.63 5.11 1.40
CA GLU A 91 0.23 5.54 1.25
C GLU A 91 -0.11 6.70 2.20
N ILE A 92 0.43 6.70 3.42
CA ILE A 92 0.26 7.80 4.39
C ILE A 92 0.91 9.09 3.85
N LEU A 93 2.15 9.04 3.37
CA LEU A 93 2.84 10.19 2.77
C LEU A 93 2.07 10.76 1.58
N LYS A 94 1.49 9.89 0.74
CA LYS A 94 0.66 10.33 -0.38
C LYS A 94 -0.62 11.02 0.12
N SER A 95 -1.32 10.43 1.08
CA SER A 95 -2.52 11.03 1.68
C SER A 95 -2.21 12.36 2.41
N LEU A 96 -1.04 12.45 3.05
CA LEU A 96 -0.59 13.66 3.73
C LEU A 96 -0.18 14.73 2.72
N GLY A 97 0.47 14.34 1.61
CA GLY A 97 0.75 15.22 0.48
C GLY A 97 -0.52 15.75 -0.19
N ASP A 98 -1.52 14.89 -0.41
CA ASP A 98 -2.83 15.26 -0.94
C ASP A 98 -3.60 16.18 0.04
N PHE A 99 -3.49 15.91 1.35
CA PHE A 99 -4.08 16.73 2.41
C PHE A 99 -3.42 18.12 2.49
N ILE A 100 -2.08 18.19 2.47
CA ILE A 100 -1.34 19.46 2.46
C ILE A 100 -1.61 20.22 1.17
N SER A 101 -1.69 19.55 0.02
CA SER A 101 -2.02 20.17 -1.27
C SER A 101 -3.42 20.79 -1.27
N LYS A 102 -4.42 20.09 -0.70
CA LYS A 102 -5.78 20.62 -0.51
C LYS A 102 -5.84 21.75 0.52
N ALA A 103 -5.14 21.60 1.65
CA ALA A 103 -5.14 22.60 2.73
C ALA A 103 -4.36 23.87 2.37
N ARG A 104 -3.35 23.78 1.50
CA ARG A 104 -2.55 24.92 1.03
C ARG A 104 -3.19 25.69 -0.14
N GLY A 105 -4.39 25.31 -0.58
CA GLY A 105 -5.12 26.05 -1.60
C GLY A 105 -4.64 25.82 -3.03
N GLY A 106 -4.34 24.57 -3.40
CA GLY A 106 -4.18 24.18 -4.82
C GLY A 106 -5.51 24.16 -5.58
N GLY A 107 -6.26 25.26 -5.51
CA GLY A 107 -7.40 25.55 -6.36
C GLY A 107 -6.99 26.64 -7.34
N SER A 108 -6.57 26.25 -8.53
CA SER A 108 -6.46 27.17 -9.65
C SER A 108 -6.85 26.45 -10.93
N SER A 109 -8.17 26.36 -11.15
CA SER A 109 -8.92 26.56 -12.40
C SER A 109 -10.38 26.20 -12.15
#